data_AF-A0A958GFK8-F1
#
_entry.id   AF-A0A958GFK8-F1
#
_cell.length_a   1.000
_cell.length_b   1.000
_cell.length_c   1.000
_cell.angle_alpha   90.00
_cell.angle_beta   90.00
_cell.angle_gamma   90.00
#
_symmetry.space_group_name_H-M   'P 1'
#
loop_
_entity.id
_entity.type
_entity.pdbx_description
1 polymer ?
#
loop_
_entity_poly.entity_id
_entity_poly.type
_entity_poly.pdbx_seq_one_letter_code
_entity_poly.pdbx_strand_id
1 'polypeptide(L)'
;MNLTLKDKLFSKLDTPILQLLFFSISVTLLIYVNYYVYNWFFKFSLLGGQIYHQKIIAWEGLRLWRDRLPIVYITLACLLFFWRLSWSKLGLEKSVRILIITCVFIFAWKFSTYDYNLYLSHGHYWDRALLILLALGVYLHPALLPVFLYFLYPMVFQFESPLGLYSWTDKYIPVNILSIFTSYLLISIIRKPSTASLLFTFLCMMGAYYLYPGVGKMKMGPHWYTWMFENELPNLIVSGWLNGWGWWLSEDFVIKFANFFEYLNVPSQIATMIIELGSVFLLFGRRVSSLLLVAFIALHLMIFLTSGIFFWKWIAVDICMIYIIWNLKEQTYRTLFSPFAAIAALPVIIYGNHYFDVIELG
;
A
#
# COMPACT_ATOMS: atom_id res chain seq x y z
N MET A 1 49.02 -0.97 -3.95
CA MET A 1 47.84 -1.76 -4.33
C MET A 1 47.26 -1.12 -5.60
N ASN A 2 47.46 -1.74 -6.77
CA ASN A 2 47.01 -1.17 -8.04
C ASN A 2 45.49 -1.24 -8.14
N LEU A 3 44.81 -0.10 -8.02
CA LEU A 3 43.39 0.03 -8.34
C LEU A 3 43.17 -0.46 -9.78
N THR A 4 42.19 -1.35 -9.96
CA THR A 4 41.90 -1.90 -11.28
C THR A 4 41.44 -0.79 -12.21
N LEU A 5 41.61 -0.93 -13.54
CA LEU A 5 41.15 0.08 -14.52
C LEU A 5 39.67 0.42 -14.32
N LYS A 6 38.88 -0.57 -13.86
CA LYS A 6 37.49 -0.44 -13.44
C LYS A 6 37.35 0.57 -12.29
N ASP A 7 38.13 0.45 -11.22
CA ASP A 7 38.05 1.37 -10.08
C ASP A 7 38.40 2.82 -10.46
N LYS A 8 39.37 3.02 -11.36
CA LYS A 8 39.72 4.36 -11.87
C LYS A 8 38.68 4.96 -12.81
N LEU A 9 38.01 4.13 -13.61
CA LEU A 9 36.88 4.56 -14.46
C LEU A 9 35.66 4.90 -13.60
N PHE A 10 35.33 4.05 -12.62
CA PHE A 10 34.19 4.27 -11.73
C PHE A 10 34.40 5.45 -10.77
N SER A 11 35.62 5.72 -10.30
CA SER A 11 35.88 6.89 -9.46
C SER A 11 35.71 8.22 -10.22
N LYS A 12 35.85 8.22 -11.55
CA LYS A 12 35.54 9.39 -12.40
C LYS A 12 34.06 9.47 -12.80
N LEU A 13 33.36 8.35 -12.75
CA LEU A 13 31.93 8.22 -13.05
C LEU A 13 31.04 8.45 -11.80
N ASP A 14 31.62 8.71 -10.63
CA ASP A 14 30.85 9.01 -9.41
C ASP A 14 30.39 10.49 -9.40
N THR A 15 29.87 10.95 -10.54
CA THR A 15 29.30 12.28 -10.67
C THR A 15 27.86 12.24 -10.15
N PRO A 16 27.38 13.32 -9.51
CA PRO A 16 25.99 13.45 -9.09
C PRO A 16 24.97 13.14 -10.21
N ILE A 17 25.34 13.42 -11.46
CA ILE A 17 24.52 13.17 -12.65
C ILE A 17 24.29 11.67 -12.88
N LEU A 18 25.31 10.83 -12.73
CA LEU A 18 25.17 9.39 -12.93
C LEU A 18 24.35 8.74 -11.82
N GLN A 19 24.53 9.18 -10.57
CA GLN A 19 23.69 8.74 -9.45
C GLN A 19 22.22 9.09 -9.70
N LEU A 20 21.96 10.30 -10.21
CA LEU A 20 20.62 10.74 -10.60
C LEU A 20 20.02 9.88 -11.71
N LEU A 21 20.80 9.59 -12.75
CA LEU A 21 20.37 8.74 -13.86
C LEU A 21 20.02 7.33 -13.38
N PHE A 22 20.86 6.72 -12.53
CA PHE A 22 20.58 5.40 -11.98
C PHE A 22 19.36 5.37 -11.06
N PHE A 23 19.14 6.44 -10.30
CA PHE A 23 17.94 6.62 -9.50
C PHE A 23 16.69 6.69 -10.37
N SER A 24 16.69 7.57 -11.39
CA SER A 24 15.56 7.72 -12.32
C SER A 24 15.25 6.42 -13.07
N ILE A 25 16.27 5.73 -13.60
CA ILE A 25 16.09 4.42 -14.26
C ILE A 25 15.47 3.40 -13.29
N SER A 26 15.91 3.38 -12.02
CA SER A 26 15.34 2.47 -11.03
C SER A 26 13.86 2.74 -10.78
N VAL A 27 13.50 4.02 -10.60
CA VAL A 27 12.13 4.45 -10.33
C VAL A 27 11.23 4.12 -11.51
N THR A 28 11.65 4.44 -12.74
CA THR A 28 10.90 4.12 -13.95
C THR A 28 10.69 2.62 -14.10
N LEU A 29 11.74 1.82 -13.89
CA LEU A 29 11.62 0.36 -13.92
C LEU A 29 10.68 -0.16 -12.84
N LEU A 30 10.74 0.37 -11.61
CA LEU A 30 9.85 -0.03 -10.52
C LEU A 30 8.39 0.26 -10.87
N ILE A 31 8.07 1.46 -11.37
CA ILE A 31 6.71 1.82 -11.76
C ILE A 31 6.22 0.94 -12.92
N TYR A 32 7.03 0.81 -13.97
CA TYR A 32 6.67 0.03 -15.16
C TYR A 32 6.47 -1.46 -14.83
N VAL A 33 7.41 -2.08 -14.13
CA VAL A 33 7.28 -3.50 -13.72
C VAL A 33 6.14 -3.67 -12.72
N ASN A 34 5.90 -2.72 -11.81
CA ASN A 34 4.77 -2.77 -10.88
C ASN A 34 3.43 -2.75 -11.61
N TYR A 35 3.28 -1.96 -12.67
CA TYR A 35 2.06 -1.97 -13.46
C TYR A 35 1.69 -3.39 -13.94
N TYR A 36 2.67 -4.16 -14.46
CA TYR A 36 2.41 -5.54 -14.88
C TYR A 36 2.23 -6.50 -13.71
N VAL A 37 3.09 -6.42 -12.68
CA VAL A 37 2.99 -7.26 -11.49
C VAL A 37 1.62 -7.09 -10.84
N TYR A 38 1.22 -5.85 -10.56
CA TYR A 38 -0.08 -5.56 -9.95
C TYR A 38 -1.23 -6.07 -10.83
N ASN A 39 -1.26 -5.73 -12.12
CA ASN A 39 -2.34 -6.20 -13.00
C ASN A 39 -2.39 -7.73 -13.12
N TRP A 40 -1.24 -8.40 -13.20
CA TRP A 40 -1.20 -9.86 -13.26
C TRP A 40 -1.69 -10.49 -11.98
N PHE A 41 -1.21 -10.04 -10.82
CA PHE A 41 -1.65 -10.59 -9.56
C PHE A 41 -3.10 -10.22 -9.22
N PHE A 42 -3.51 -8.97 -9.40
CA PHE A 42 -4.85 -8.51 -9.06
C PHE A 42 -5.89 -9.08 -10.04
N LYS A 43 -5.76 -8.85 -11.34
CA LYS A 43 -6.81 -9.20 -12.32
C LYS A 43 -6.89 -10.70 -12.61
N PHE A 44 -5.76 -11.41 -12.69
CA PHE A 44 -5.77 -12.84 -13.02
C PHE A 44 -5.98 -13.75 -11.81
N SER A 45 -6.05 -13.19 -10.61
CA SER A 45 -6.42 -13.94 -9.41
C SER A 45 -7.92 -13.97 -9.16
N LEU A 46 -8.72 -13.23 -9.92
CA LEU A 46 -10.18 -13.37 -9.89
C LEU A 46 -10.55 -14.75 -10.46
N LEU A 47 -11.06 -15.62 -9.60
CA LEU A 47 -11.47 -16.97 -9.95
C LEU A 47 -12.94 -17.01 -10.35
N GLY A 48 -13.30 -17.97 -11.20
CA GLY A 48 -14.72 -18.30 -11.41
C GLY A 48 -15.36 -18.71 -10.09
N GLY A 49 -16.59 -18.24 -9.84
CA GLY A 49 -17.28 -18.41 -8.55
C GLY A 49 -17.33 -19.85 -8.02
N GLN A 50 -17.39 -20.83 -8.94
CA GLN A 50 -17.38 -22.27 -8.63
C GLN A 50 -16.14 -22.73 -7.86
N ILE A 51 -15.01 -22.03 -8.02
CA ILE A 51 -13.77 -22.37 -7.32
C ILE A 51 -13.85 -21.98 -5.84
N TYR A 52 -14.54 -20.89 -5.51
CA TYR A 52 -14.69 -20.48 -4.11
C TYR A 52 -15.59 -21.43 -3.32
N HIS A 53 -16.41 -22.26 -3.97
CA HIS A 53 -17.18 -23.32 -3.31
C HIS A 53 -16.35 -24.57 -2.96
N GLN A 54 -15.06 -24.58 -3.30
CA GLN A 54 -14.18 -25.73 -3.08
C GLN A 54 -13.53 -25.64 -1.70
N LYS A 55 -13.32 -26.80 -1.06
CA LYS A 55 -12.70 -26.87 0.29
C LYS A 55 -11.30 -26.24 0.37
N ILE A 56 -10.58 -26.23 -0.74
CA ILE A 56 -9.20 -25.73 -0.85
C ILE A 56 -9.10 -24.85 -2.11
N ILE A 57 -9.19 -23.54 -1.93
CA ILE A 57 -9.17 -22.57 -3.04
C ILE A 57 -7.81 -22.61 -3.75
N ALA A 58 -6.72 -22.69 -2.98
CA ALA A 58 -5.35 -22.77 -3.45
C ALA A 58 -5.13 -23.87 -4.49
N TRP A 59 -5.63 -25.07 -4.20
CA TRP A 59 -5.42 -26.25 -5.03
C TRP A 59 -6.14 -26.13 -6.38
N GLU A 60 -7.38 -25.66 -6.35
CA GLU A 60 -8.17 -25.46 -7.57
C GLU A 60 -7.67 -24.26 -8.37
N GLY A 61 -7.20 -23.22 -7.70
CA GLY A 61 -6.48 -22.11 -8.31
C GLY A 61 -5.24 -22.58 -9.09
N LEU A 62 -4.48 -23.53 -8.55
CA LEU A 62 -3.31 -24.12 -9.22
C LEU A 62 -3.67 -24.94 -10.46
N ARG A 63 -4.85 -25.58 -10.51
CA ARG A 63 -5.30 -26.31 -11.71
C ARG A 63 -5.50 -25.39 -12.92
N LEU A 64 -5.81 -24.11 -12.67
CA LEU A 64 -5.93 -23.07 -13.70
C LEU A 64 -4.60 -22.36 -14.01
N TRP A 65 -3.45 -23.01 -13.75
CA TRP A 65 -2.13 -22.40 -13.96
C TRP A 65 -1.88 -21.91 -15.40
N ARG A 66 -2.52 -22.52 -16.40
CA ARG A 66 -2.37 -22.13 -17.82
C ARG A 66 -2.84 -20.70 -18.07
N ASP A 67 -3.91 -20.29 -17.42
CA ASP A 67 -4.44 -18.91 -17.52
C ASP A 67 -3.64 -17.92 -16.65
N ARG A 68 -2.70 -18.43 -15.86
CA ARG A 68 -1.90 -17.68 -14.89
C ARG A 68 -0.39 -17.83 -15.10
N LEU A 69 0.02 -18.18 -16.33
CA LEU A 69 1.43 -18.31 -16.70
C LEU A 69 2.29 -17.11 -16.24
N PRO A 70 1.85 -15.83 -16.36
CA PRO A 70 2.67 -14.71 -15.89
C PRO A 70 3.00 -14.77 -14.40
N ILE A 71 2.02 -15.12 -13.53
CA ILE A 71 2.24 -15.23 -12.08
C ILE A 71 3.16 -16.41 -11.77
N VAL A 72 2.97 -17.54 -12.48
CA VAL A 72 3.83 -18.71 -12.36
C VAL A 72 5.27 -18.36 -12.73
N TYR A 73 5.51 -17.65 -13.84
CA TYR A 73 6.85 -17.23 -14.25
C TYR A 73 7.51 -16.27 -13.26
N ILE A 74 6.77 -15.29 -12.73
CA ILE A 74 7.29 -14.40 -11.68
C ILE A 74 7.71 -15.21 -10.46
N THR A 75 6.85 -16.13 -10.03
CA THR A 75 7.07 -16.95 -8.85
C THR A 75 8.29 -17.84 -9.05
N LEU A 76 8.37 -18.55 -10.17
CA LEU A 76 9.51 -19.40 -10.51
C LEU A 76 10.80 -18.60 -10.64
N ALA A 77 10.78 -17.42 -11.25
CA ALA A 77 11.96 -16.56 -11.33
C ALA A 77 12.48 -16.21 -9.94
N CYS A 78 11.61 -15.75 -9.03
CA CYS A 78 12.03 -15.45 -7.66
C CYS A 78 12.58 -16.68 -6.91
N LEU A 79 11.98 -17.87 -7.11
CA LEU A 79 12.44 -19.11 -6.50
C LEU A 79 13.76 -19.63 -7.10
N LEU A 80 13.97 -19.52 -8.41
CA LEU A 80 15.22 -19.90 -9.07
C LEU A 80 16.40 -19.04 -8.59
N PHE A 81 16.13 -17.76 -8.31
CA PHE A 81 17.12 -16.81 -7.79
C PHE A 81 17.04 -16.62 -6.26
N PHE A 82 16.47 -17.59 -5.53
CA PHE A 82 16.25 -17.52 -4.08
C PHE A 82 17.49 -17.04 -3.32
N TRP A 83 18.64 -17.67 -3.54
CA TRP A 83 19.89 -17.30 -2.85
C TRP A 83 20.35 -15.87 -3.09
N ARG A 84 20.04 -15.27 -4.25
CA ARG A 84 20.41 -13.89 -4.59
C ARG A 84 19.46 -12.89 -3.95
N LEU A 85 18.22 -13.28 -3.74
CA LEU A 85 17.15 -12.43 -3.21
C LEU A 85 17.05 -12.41 -1.69
N SER A 86 17.90 -13.13 -0.94
CA SER A 86 17.90 -13.08 0.53
C SER A 86 17.98 -11.67 1.13
N TRP A 87 17.32 -11.46 2.28
CA TRP A 87 17.25 -10.17 2.98
C TRP A 87 18.61 -9.48 3.14
N SER A 88 19.67 -10.24 3.45
CA SER A 88 21.02 -9.71 3.63
C SER A 88 21.70 -9.28 2.33
N LYS A 89 21.34 -9.89 1.18
CA LYS A 89 21.96 -9.60 -0.12
C LYS A 89 21.26 -8.49 -0.90
N LEU A 90 20.01 -8.17 -0.58
CA LEU A 90 19.27 -7.08 -1.24
C LEU A 90 19.90 -5.70 -0.96
N GLY A 91 20.69 -5.55 0.12
CA GLY A 91 21.30 -4.25 0.47
C GLY A 91 20.29 -3.21 0.96
N LEU A 92 19.07 -3.64 1.26
CA LEU A 92 18.01 -2.81 1.82
C LEU A 92 18.30 -2.45 3.28
N GLU A 93 17.74 -1.33 3.71
CA GLU A 93 17.73 -0.99 5.13
C GLU A 93 16.81 -1.94 5.92
N LYS A 94 17.21 -2.27 7.15
CA LYS A 94 16.45 -3.19 8.03
C LYS A 94 15.03 -2.70 8.29
N SER A 95 14.84 -1.38 8.33
CA SER A 95 13.54 -0.73 8.52
C SER A 95 12.56 -1.06 7.39
N VAL A 96 13.01 -1.20 6.14
CA VAL A 96 12.17 -1.60 5.00
C VAL A 96 11.65 -3.02 5.19
N ARG A 97 12.47 -3.94 5.70
CA ARG A 97 12.02 -5.30 6.02
C ARG A 97 10.86 -5.28 7.01
N ILE A 98 10.90 -4.43 8.03
CA ILE A 98 9.81 -4.30 9.00
C ILE A 98 8.51 -3.93 8.30
N LEU A 99 8.50 -2.93 7.42
CA LEU A 99 7.31 -2.55 6.64
C LEU A 99 6.75 -3.71 5.82
N ILE A 100 7.60 -4.42 5.06
CA ILE A 100 7.14 -5.55 4.24
C ILE A 100 6.53 -6.66 5.11
N ILE A 101 7.18 -7.01 6.22
CA ILE A 101 6.67 -8.03 7.13
C ILE A 101 5.38 -7.57 7.81
N THR A 102 5.25 -6.30 8.17
CA THR A 102 4.00 -5.72 8.69
C THR A 102 2.87 -5.89 7.68
N CYS A 103 3.07 -5.52 6.41
CA CYS A 103 2.06 -5.69 5.36
C CYS A 103 1.67 -7.16 5.14
N VAL A 104 2.65 -8.08 5.12
CA VAL A 104 2.39 -9.53 5.04
C VAL A 104 1.59 -10.02 6.25
N PHE A 105 1.97 -9.59 7.46
CA PHE A 105 1.30 -9.99 8.68
C PHE A 105 -0.14 -9.47 8.75
N ILE A 106 -0.39 -8.22 8.32
CA ILE A 106 -1.75 -7.65 8.22
C ILE A 106 -2.67 -8.58 7.43
N PHE A 107 -2.21 -9.05 6.27
CA PHE A 107 -3.00 -9.93 5.41
C PHE A 107 -3.07 -11.36 5.90
N ALA A 108 -1.96 -11.91 6.38
CA ALA A 108 -1.93 -13.24 6.97
C ALA A 108 -2.91 -13.32 8.15
N TRP A 109 -2.90 -12.33 9.04
CA TRP A 109 -3.87 -12.21 10.12
C TRP A 109 -5.29 -12.10 9.57
N LYS A 110 -5.61 -11.04 8.81
CA LYS A 110 -6.98 -10.76 8.35
C LYS A 110 -7.62 -11.94 7.60
N PHE A 111 -6.85 -12.63 6.76
CA PHE A 111 -7.36 -13.71 5.91
C PHE A 111 -7.10 -15.11 6.46
N SER A 112 -6.48 -15.25 7.64
CA SER A 112 -6.50 -16.52 8.39
C SER A 112 -7.53 -16.53 9.51
N THR A 113 -7.93 -15.35 10.02
CA THR A 113 -8.82 -15.21 11.17
C THR A 113 -10.24 -14.76 10.83
N TYR A 114 -10.61 -14.70 9.55
CA TYR A 114 -12.00 -14.36 9.17
C TYR A 114 -13.01 -15.40 9.65
N ASP A 115 -14.27 -15.02 9.82
CA ASP A 115 -15.31 -15.94 10.28
C ASP A 115 -15.60 -17.07 9.28
N TYR A 116 -16.43 -18.03 9.66
CA TYR A 116 -16.90 -19.04 8.71
C TYR A 116 -17.68 -18.37 7.59
N ASN A 117 -17.35 -18.66 6.33
CA ASN A 117 -18.06 -18.07 5.19
C ASN A 117 -19.38 -18.81 4.97
N LEU A 118 -20.47 -18.26 5.49
CA LEU A 118 -21.81 -18.84 5.42
C LEU A 118 -22.31 -18.96 3.96
N TYR A 119 -21.99 -17.99 3.09
CA TYR A 119 -22.39 -18.03 1.68
C TYR A 119 -21.79 -19.22 0.94
N LEU A 120 -20.50 -19.48 1.18
CA LEU A 120 -19.80 -20.60 0.56
C LEU A 120 -19.99 -21.91 1.33
N SER A 121 -20.52 -21.86 2.56
CA SER A 121 -20.57 -22.98 3.50
C SER A 121 -19.19 -23.62 3.72
N HIS A 122 -18.15 -22.79 3.86
CA HIS A 122 -16.78 -23.24 4.06
C HIS A 122 -15.97 -22.31 4.96
N GLY A 123 -15.04 -22.90 5.73
CA GLY A 123 -14.04 -22.17 6.50
C GLY A 123 -12.67 -22.04 5.82
N HIS A 124 -12.38 -22.82 4.76
CA HIS A 124 -11.08 -22.84 4.06
C HIS A 124 -9.84 -22.98 4.99
N TYR A 125 -9.91 -23.85 6.00
CA TYR A 125 -8.87 -23.98 7.03
C TYR A 125 -7.47 -24.29 6.47
N TRP A 126 -7.38 -25.08 5.40
CA TRP A 126 -6.10 -25.40 4.75
C TRP A 126 -5.47 -24.17 4.07
N ASP A 127 -6.28 -23.37 3.38
CA ASP A 127 -5.79 -22.13 2.75
C ASP A 127 -5.31 -21.12 3.81
N ARG A 128 -6.01 -21.04 4.94
CA ARG A 128 -5.60 -20.19 6.09
C ARG A 128 -4.27 -20.64 6.69
N ALA A 129 -4.10 -21.95 6.94
CA ALA A 129 -2.86 -22.51 7.44
C ALA A 129 -1.70 -22.28 6.47
N LEU A 130 -1.94 -22.50 5.18
CA LEU A 130 -0.97 -22.23 4.12
C LEU A 130 -0.56 -20.74 4.10
N LEU A 131 -1.51 -19.82 4.24
CA LEU A 131 -1.22 -18.38 4.26
C LEU A 131 -0.33 -17.98 5.44
N ILE A 132 -0.56 -18.55 6.64
CA ILE A 132 0.30 -18.34 7.82
C ILE A 132 1.71 -18.89 7.56
N LEU A 133 1.82 -20.11 7.03
CA LEU A 133 3.11 -20.73 6.72
C LEU A 133 3.89 -19.92 5.68
N LEU A 134 3.21 -19.40 4.65
CA LEU A 134 3.82 -18.53 3.64
C LEU A 134 4.24 -17.19 4.23
N ALA A 135 3.47 -16.61 5.15
CA ALA A 135 3.86 -15.40 5.87
C ALA A 135 5.15 -15.59 6.68
N LEU A 136 5.25 -16.71 7.41
CA LEU A 136 6.50 -17.12 8.08
C LEU A 136 7.63 -17.35 7.07
N GLY A 137 7.31 -17.95 5.92
CA GLY A 137 8.21 -18.09 4.79
C GLY A 137 8.78 -16.74 4.33
N VAL A 138 7.93 -15.73 4.10
CA VAL A 138 8.37 -14.38 3.70
C VAL A 138 9.24 -13.72 4.78
N TYR A 139 8.88 -13.91 6.05
CA TYR A 139 9.69 -13.46 7.18
C TYR A 139 11.12 -14.00 7.11
N LEU A 140 11.26 -15.29 6.81
CA LEU A 140 12.56 -15.95 6.65
C LEU A 140 13.24 -15.54 5.34
N HIS A 141 12.49 -15.43 4.24
CA HIS A 141 13.05 -15.18 2.92
C HIS A 141 12.09 -14.42 1.98
N PRO A 142 12.49 -13.25 1.44
CA PRO A 142 11.58 -12.39 0.69
C PRO A 142 11.17 -12.96 -0.67
N ALA A 143 11.96 -13.87 -1.26
CA ALA A 143 11.60 -14.51 -2.54
C ALA A 143 10.31 -15.35 -2.48
N LEU A 144 9.78 -15.63 -1.28
CA LEU A 144 8.48 -16.28 -1.09
C LEU A 144 7.31 -15.29 -1.20
N LEU A 145 7.55 -13.98 -1.30
CA LEU A 145 6.47 -13.00 -1.37
C LEU A 145 5.55 -13.18 -2.58
N PRO A 146 6.04 -13.46 -3.81
CA PRO A 146 5.16 -13.73 -4.95
C PRO A 146 4.28 -14.97 -4.72
N VAL A 147 4.81 -16.00 -4.05
CA VAL A 147 4.02 -17.18 -3.66
C VAL A 147 2.94 -16.78 -2.68
N PHE A 148 3.28 -16.01 -1.65
CA PHE A 148 2.31 -15.48 -0.69
C PHE A 148 1.20 -14.68 -1.37
N LEU A 149 1.55 -13.77 -2.28
CA LEU A 149 0.56 -12.99 -3.03
C LEU A 149 -0.34 -13.88 -3.90
N TYR A 150 0.23 -14.88 -4.57
CA TYR A 150 -0.53 -15.82 -5.41
C TYR A 150 -1.64 -16.53 -4.64
N PHE A 151 -1.40 -16.91 -3.38
CA PHE A 151 -2.41 -17.52 -2.53
C PHE A 151 -3.30 -16.51 -1.80
N LEU A 152 -2.77 -15.32 -1.50
CA LEU A 152 -3.54 -14.25 -0.85
C LEU A 152 -4.70 -13.78 -1.74
N TYR A 153 -4.44 -13.45 -3.00
CA TYR A 153 -5.47 -12.80 -3.84
C TYR A 153 -6.74 -13.62 -4.02
N PRO A 154 -6.69 -14.92 -4.39
CA PRO A 154 -7.89 -15.76 -4.45
C PRO A 154 -8.66 -15.80 -3.13
N MET A 155 -7.94 -15.82 -1.99
CA MET A 155 -8.55 -15.77 -0.66
C MET A 155 -9.25 -14.44 -0.39
N VAL A 156 -8.77 -13.33 -0.94
CA VAL A 156 -9.46 -12.03 -0.83
C VAL A 156 -10.65 -11.96 -1.78
N PHE A 157 -10.49 -12.36 -3.04
CA PHE A 157 -11.54 -12.29 -4.05
C PHE A 157 -12.74 -13.20 -3.76
N GLN A 158 -12.62 -14.20 -2.87
CA GLN A 158 -13.78 -14.96 -2.41
C GLN A 158 -14.88 -14.06 -1.83
N PHE A 159 -14.52 -12.92 -1.22
CA PHE A 159 -15.50 -12.02 -0.59
C PHE A 159 -16.21 -11.13 -1.59
N GLU A 160 -15.72 -11.03 -2.83
CA GLU A 160 -16.46 -10.42 -3.93
C GLU A 160 -17.50 -11.37 -4.53
N SER A 161 -17.41 -12.67 -4.28
CA SER A 161 -18.38 -13.63 -4.82
C SER A 161 -19.48 -13.95 -3.78
N PRO A 162 -20.77 -13.97 -4.15
CA PRO A 162 -21.34 -13.61 -5.46
C PRO A 162 -21.73 -12.12 -5.59
N LEU A 163 -21.66 -11.33 -4.52
CA LEU A 163 -22.33 -10.03 -4.43
C LEU A 163 -21.55 -8.84 -5.00
N GLY A 164 -20.22 -8.93 -5.09
CA GLY A 164 -19.35 -7.87 -5.59
C GLY A 164 -19.16 -6.68 -4.65
N LEU A 165 -19.63 -6.76 -3.40
CA LEU A 165 -19.68 -5.62 -2.46
C LEU A 165 -18.48 -5.56 -1.49
N TYR A 166 -17.40 -6.28 -1.77
CA TYR A 166 -16.24 -6.27 -0.88
C TYR A 166 -15.47 -4.96 -1.01
N SER A 167 -15.45 -4.16 0.06
CA SER A 167 -14.63 -2.95 0.08
C SER A 167 -13.14 -3.30 0.13
N TRP A 168 -12.37 -2.75 -0.81
CA TRP A 168 -10.91 -2.87 -0.83
C TRP A 168 -10.18 -1.65 -0.27
N THR A 169 -10.91 -0.59 0.08
CA THR A 169 -10.36 0.73 0.42
C THR A 169 -9.22 0.64 1.44
N ASP A 170 -9.40 -0.09 2.54
CA ASP A 170 -8.40 -0.23 3.60
C ASP A 170 -7.24 -1.21 3.28
N LYS A 171 -7.23 -1.85 2.11
CA LYS A 171 -6.27 -2.91 1.72
C LYS A 171 -5.32 -2.49 0.61
N TYR A 172 -5.70 -1.49 -0.19
CA TYR A 172 -4.92 -1.09 -1.36
C TYR A 172 -3.49 -0.69 -1.05
N ILE A 173 -3.25 0.19 -0.07
CA ILE A 173 -1.89 0.65 0.25
C ILE A 173 -0.99 -0.54 0.66
N PRO A 174 -1.36 -1.38 1.65
CA PRO A 174 -0.53 -2.53 2.00
C PRO A 174 -0.32 -3.51 0.83
N VAL A 175 -1.34 -3.79 0.02
CA VAL A 175 -1.21 -4.67 -1.17
C VAL A 175 -0.23 -4.07 -2.18
N ASN A 176 -0.37 -2.78 -2.50
CA ASN A 176 0.49 -2.10 -3.45
C ASN A 176 1.95 -2.05 -2.99
N ILE A 177 2.20 -1.90 -1.67
CA ILE A 177 3.54 -2.02 -1.11
C ILE A 177 4.14 -3.40 -1.40
N LEU A 178 3.37 -4.47 -1.21
CA LEU A 178 3.83 -5.83 -1.50
C LEU A 178 4.02 -6.08 -3.01
N SER A 179 3.18 -5.50 -3.87
CA SER A 179 3.32 -5.56 -5.33
C SER A 179 4.58 -4.84 -5.79
N ILE A 180 4.79 -3.59 -5.36
CA ILE A 180 6.00 -2.80 -5.69
C ILE A 180 7.25 -3.51 -5.18
N PHE A 181 7.19 -4.12 -3.98
CA PHE A 181 8.31 -4.90 -3.47
C PHE A 181 8.57 -6.18 -4.30
N THR A 182 7.53 -6.83 -4.81
CA THR A 182 7.68 -7.94 -5.75
C THR A 182 8.37 -7.49 -7.04
N SER A 183 8.03 -6.32 -7.58
CA SER A 183 8.74 -5.71 -8.71
C SER A 183 10.21 -5.42 -8.37
N TYR A 184 10.49 -4.93 -7.17
CA TYR A 184 11.86 -4.74 -6.67
C TYR A 184 12.65 -6.05 -6.67
N LEU A 185 12.05 -7.16 -6.22
CA LEU A 185 12.69 -8.49 -6.24
C LEU A 185 13.01 -8.94 -7.66
N LEU A 186 12.07 -8.79 -8.60
CA LEU A 186 12.28 -9.13 -10.01
C LEU A 186 13.42 -8.33 -10.62
N ILE A 187 13.44 -7.02 -10.40
CA ILE A 187 14.53 -6.16 -10.91
C ILE A 187 15.86 -6.57 -10.27
N SER A 188 15.86 -6.92 -8.97
CA SER A 188 17.03 -7.37 -8.18
C SER A 188 17.72 -8.63 -8.71
N ILE A 189 17.00 -9.46 -9.49
CA ILE A 189 17.57 -10.59 -10.23
C ILE A 189 18.61 -10.11 -11.26
N ILE A 190 18.41 -8.93 -11.86
CA ILE A 190 19.29 -8.38 -12.89
C ILE A 190 20.22 -7.33 -12.28
N ARG A 191 19.65 -6.32 -11.60
CA ARG A 191 20.35 -5.17 -11.00
C ARG A 191 19.74 -4.84 -9.64
N LYS A 192 20.51 -4.38 -8.66
CA LYS A 192 19.97 -4.00 -7.35
C LYS A 192 19.50 -2.53 -7.37
N PRO A 193 18.19 -2.24 -7.38
CA PRO A 193 17.73 -0.86 -7.23
C PRO A 193 18.11 -0.33 -5.85
N SER A 194 18.32 0.99 -5.74
CA SER A 194 18.63 1.60 -4.46
C SER A 194 17.43 1.57 -3.50
N THR A 195 17.68 1.54 -2.20
CA THR A 195 16.62 1.72 -1.17
C THR A 195 15.84 3.02 -1.39
N ALA A 196 16.54 4.10 -1.79
CA ALA A 196 15.90 5.38 -2.06
C ALA A 196 14.88 5.29 -3.20
N SER A 197 15.17 4.55 -4.28
CA SER A 197 14.24 4.37 -5.39
C SER A 197 12.99 3.59 -4.98
N LEU A 198 13.14 2.58 -4.13
CA LEU A 198 12.00 1.82 -3.59
C LEU A 198 11.11 2.70 -2.69
N LEU A 199 11.72 3.41 -1.75
CA LEU A 199 11.00 4.30 -0.83
C LEU A 199 10.35 5.48 -1.55
N PHE A 200 11.00 6.01 -2.59
CA PHE A 200 10.41 7.01 -3.47
C PHE A 200 9.11 6.50 -4.09
N THR A 201 9.13 5.29 -4.67
CA THR A 201 7.92 4.69 -5.26
C THR A 201 6.82 4.46 -4.22
N PHE A 202 7.16 4.00 -3.00
CA PHE A 202 6.19 3.88 -1.91
C PHE A 202 5.57 5.23 -1.53
N LEU A 203 6.38 6.26 -1.31
CA LEU A 203 5.88 7.58 -0.91
C LEU A 203 5.05 8.25 -2.01
N CYS A 204 5.41 8.08 -3.28
CA CYS A 204 4.58 8.57 -4.39
C CYS A 204 3.24 7.83 -4.48
N MET A 205 3.24 6.50 -4.29
CA MET A 205 2.01 5.71 -4.26
C MET A 205 1.10 6.13 -3.10
N MET A 206 1.66 6.28 -1.89
CA MET A 206 0.91 6.80 -0.74
C MET A 206 0.38 8.20 -1.02
N GLY A 207 1.21 9.09 -1.56
CA GLY A 207 0.81 10.44 -1.94
C GLY A 207 -0.40 10.43 -2.89
N ALA A 208 -0.40 9.56 -3.89
CA ALA A 208 -1.52 9.41 -4.79
C ALA A 208 -2.80 8.93 -4.06
N TYR A 209 -2.69 7.94 -3.17
CA TYR A 209 -3.85 7.46 -2.39
C TYR A 209 -4.50 8.50 -1.48
N TYR A 210 -3.78 9.56 -1.08
CA TYR A 210 -4.37 10.68 -0.34
C TYR A 210 -4.77 11.86 -1.25
N LEU A 211 -4.04 12.12 -2.34
CA LEU A 211 -4.36 13.18 -3.28
C LEU A 211 -5.71 12.96 -3.96
N TYR A 212 -5.96 11.75 -4.46
CA TYR A 212 -7.17 11.46 -5.25
C TYR A 212 -8.47 11.60 -4.45
N PRO A 213 -8.56 11.15 -3.19
CA PRO A 213 -9.69 11.51 -2.33
C PRO A 213 -9.88 13.02 -2.15
N GLY A 214 -8.80 13.79 -1.98
CA GLY A 214 -8.89 15.26 -1.89
C GLY A 214 -9.43 15.89 -3.18
N VAL A 215 -8.92 15.46 -4.33
CA VAL A 215 -9.42 15.89 -5.64
C VAL A 215 -10.87 15.45 -5.86
N GLY A 216 -11.25 14.25 -5.41
CA GLY A 216 -12.62 13.75 -5.47
C GLY A 216 -13.58 14.63 -4.66
N LYS A 217 -13.20 15.04 -3.46
CA LYS A 217 -13.97 16.00 -2.65
C LYS A 217 -14.12 17.36 -3.34
N MET A 218 -13.09 17.85 -4.04
CA MET A 218 -13.21 19.06 -4.86
C MET A 218 -14.15 18.89 -6.05
N LYS A 219 -14.50 17.68 -6.45
CA LYS A 219 -15.47 17.43 -7.53
C LYS A 219 -16.89 17.20 -6.99
N MET A 220 -17.07 17.12 -5.67
CA MET A 220 -18.38 16.93 -5.05
C MET A 220 -19.12 18.27 -4.95
N GLY A 221 -20.16 18.42 -5.78
CA GLY A 221 -21.03 19.60 -5.80
C GLY A 221 -20.78 20.55 -6.98
N PRO A 222 -21.53 21.66 -7.08
CA PRO A 222 -21.42 22.61 -8.18
C PRO A 222 -20.11 23.42 -8.16
N HIS A 223 -19.44 23.52 -7.01
CA HIS A 223 -18.20 24.28 -6.86
C HIS A 223 -17.13 23.45 -6.15
N TRP A 224 -15.85 23.76 -6.41
CA TRP A 224 -14.73 22.99 -5.87
C TRP A 224 -14.62 23.02 -4.34
N TYR A 225 -15.29 23.98 -3.71
CA TYR A 225 -15.33 24.18 -2.28
C TYR A 225 -16.62 23.69 -1.63
N THR A 226 -17.61 23.20 -2.40
CA THR A 226 -18.91 22.78 -1.88
C THR A 226 -18.74 21.74 -0.78
N TRP A 227 -17.90 20.73 -0.97
CA TRP A 227 -17.62 19.75 0.08
C TRP A 227 -17.09 20.39 1.37
N MET A 228 -16.29 21.45 1.33
CA MET A 228 -15.74 22.03 2.56
C MET A 228 -16.74 22.84 3.38
N PHE A 229 -17.72 23.46 2.72
CA PHE A 229 -18.61 24.44 3.35
C PHE A 229 -20.06 24.00 3.47
N GLU A 230 -20.49 23.01 2.69
CA GLU A 230 -21.90 22.57 2.62
C GLU A 230 -22.10 21.12 3.08
N ASN A 231 -21.03 20.33 3.25
CA ASN A 231 -21.17 18.96 3.73
C ASN A 231 -21.28 18.93 5.26
N GLU A 232 -22.23 18.12 5.74
CA GLU A 232 -22.61 18.03 7.16
C GLU A 232 -21.95 16.81 7.81
N LEU A 233 -20.69 16.93 8.24
CA LEU A 233 -19.98 15.85 8.94
C LEU A 233 -20.67 15.36 10.23
N PRO A 234 -21.43 16.16 11.00
CA PRO A 234 -22.18 15.64 12.14
C PRO A 234 -23.13 14.50 11.77
N ASN A 235 -23.64 14.46 10.53
CA ASN A 235 -24.48 13.37 10.05
C ASN A 235 -23.75 12.03 9.98
N LEU A 236 -22.42 12.02 9.81
CA LEU A 236 -21.63 10.78 9.87
C LEU A 236 -21.62 10.18 11.27
N ILE A 237 -21.59 11.01 12.33
CA ILE A 237 -21.63 10.56 13.72
C ILE A 237 -22.96 9.87 14.01
N VAL A 238 -24.07 10.54 13.67
CA VAL A 238 -25.42 10.00 13.88
C VAL A 238 -25.61 8.73 13.05
N SER A 239 -25.20 8.74 11.78
CA SER A 239 -25.26 7.57 10.90
C SER A 239 -24.44 6.40 11.46
N GLY A 240 -23.21 6.64 11.92
CA GLY A 240 -22.37 5.62 12.54
C GLY A 240 -23.08 4.97 13.74
N TRP A 241 -23.65 5.79 14.62
CA TRP A 241 -24.39 5.31 15.79
C TRP A 241 -25.63 4.48 15.44
N LEU A 242 -26.44 4.96 14.49
CA LEU A 242 -27.60 4.22 14.00
C LEU A 242 -27.22 2.87 13.35
N ASN A 243 -26.00 2.76 12.82
CA ASN A 243 -25.44 1.52 12.27
C ASN A 243 -24.69 0.67 13.31
N GLY A 244 -24.83 0.98 14.61
CA GLY A 244 -24.30 0.19 15.72
C GLY A 244 -22.90 0.56 16.19
N TRP A 245 -22.24 1.56 15.57
CA TRP A 245 -20.97 2.08 16.08
C TRP A 245 -21.20 2.91 17.35
N GLY A 246 -20.57 2.55 18.47
CA GLY A 246 -20.81 3.24 19.73
C GLY A 246 -22.18 2.92 20.34
N TRP A 247 -22.72 1.71 20.13
CA TRP A 247 -23.99 1.24 20.71
C TRP A 247 -24.08 1.37 22.24
N TRP A 248 -22.95 1.50 22.93
CA TRP A 248 -22.86 1.71 24.38
C TRP A 248 -23.06 3.18 24.80
N LEU A 249 -23.14 4.11 23.84
CA LEU A 249 -23.41 5.53 24.09
C LEU A 249 -24.91 5.79 24.06
N SER A 250 -25.39 6.64 24.97
CA SER A 250 -26.77 7.10 24.95
C SER A 250 -27.01 8.04 23.77
N GLU A 251 -28.26 8.06 23.28
CA GLU A 251 -28.70 8.99 22.24
C GLU A 251 -28.39 10.45 22.60
N ASP A 252 -28.70 10.85 23.84
CA ASP A 252 -28.39 12.19 24.35
C ASP A 252 -26.90 12.56 24.23
N PHE A 253 -26.00 11.60 24.48
CA PHE A 253 -24.57 11.83 24.34
C PHE A 253 -24.18 11.99 22.87
N VAL A 254 -24.70 11.15 21.99
CA VAL A 254 -24.42 11.18 20.55
C VAL A 254 -24.90 12.49 19.93
N ILE A 255 -26.10 12.95 20.28
CA ILE A 255 -26.63 14.23 19.81
C ILE A 255 -25.78 15.39 20.32
N LYS A 256 -25.41 15.41 21.61
CA LYS A 256 -24.52 16.45 22.15
C LYS A 256 -23.16 16.45 21.47
N PHE A 257 -22.62 15.27 21.17
CA PHE A 257 -21.34 15.12 20.49
C PHE A 257 -21.41 15.56 19.03
N ALA A 258 -22.49 15.24 18.31
CA ALA A 258 -22.74 15.71 16.95
C ALA A 258 -22.88 17.25 16.90
N ASN A 259 -23.63 17.85 17.84
CA ASN A 259 -23.76 19.30 17.96
C ASN A 259 -22.43 19.98 18.30
N PHE A 260 -21.60 19.36 19.14
CA PHE A 260 -20.23 19.84 19.36
C PHE A 260 -19.41 19.82 18.05
N PHE A 261 -19.56 18.75 17.26
CA PHE A 261 -18.89 18.61 15.97
C PHE A 261 -19.38 19.57 14.90
N GLU A 262 -20.60 20.11 15.04
CA GLU A 262 -21.13 21.16 14.16
C GLU A 262 -20.20 22.40 14.17
N TYR A 263 -19.70 22.81 15.33
CA TYR A 263 -18.72 23.90 15.45
C TYR A 263 -17.37 23.59 14.77
N LEU A 264 -17.04 22.30 14.66
CA LEU A 264 -15.81 21.81 14.03
C LEU A 264 -16.04 21.39 12.57
N ASN A 265 -17.25 21.52 12.03
CA ASN A 265 -17.61 20.99 10.72
C ASN A 265 -16.71 21.57 9.62
N VAL A 266 -16.74 22.89 9.43
CA VAL A 266 -15.89 23.55 8.41
C VAL A 266 -14.39 23.43 8.74
N PRO A 267 -13.90 23.69 9.98
CA PRO A 267 -12.48 23.53 10.29
C PRO A 267 -11.92 22.13 10.00
N SER A 268 -12.66 21.08 10.34
CA SER A 268 -12.21 19.69 10.11
C SER A 268 -12.20 19.31 8.63
N GLN A 269 -13.13 19.85 7.83
CA GLN A 269 -13.15 19.66 6.38
C GLN A 269 -12.01 20.39 5.69
N ILE A 270 -11.74 21.64 6.06
CA ILE A 270 -10.57 22.37 5.58
C ILE A 270 -9.28 21.63 5.96
N ALA A 271 -9.16 21.15 7.21
CA ALA A 271 -8.01 20.38 7.64
C ALA A 271 -7.85 19.08 6.83
N THR A 272 -8.94 18.35 6.59
CA THR A 272 -8.96 17.15 5.73
C THR A 272 -8.42 17.46 4.34
N MET A 273 -8.91 18.54 3.72
CA MET A 273 -8.47 18.98 2.40
C MET A 273 -6.99 19.36 2.36
N ILE A 274 -6.49 20.09 3.37
CA ILE A 274 -5.07 20.44 3.48
C ILE A 274 -4.21 19.18 3.61
N ILE A 275 -4.63 18.21 4.42
CA ILE A 275 -3.91 16.95 4.63
C ILE A 275 -3.85 16.14 3.32
N GLU A 276 -4.99 15.92 2.69
CA GLU A 276 -5.12 15.11 1.48
C GLU A 276 -4.41 15.75 0.27
N LEU A 277 -4.64 17.03 0.00
CA LEU A 277 -3.94 17.74 -1.08
C LEU A 277 -2.47 17.98 -0.76
N GLY A 278 -2.12 18.15 0.52
CA GLY A 278 -0.75 18.31 0.99
C GLY A 278 0.13 17.08 0.78
N SER A 279 -0.47 15.92 0.49
CA SER A 279 0.23 14.67 0.18
C SER A 279 1.23 14.78 -1.00
N VAL A 280 1.05 15.73 -1.92
CA VAL A 280 2.03 16.03 -2.99
C VAL A 280 3.40 16.46 -2.46
N PHE A 281 3.46 16.95 -1.21
CA PHE A 281 4.68 17.41 -0.56
C PHE A 281 5.38 16.32 0.27
N LEU A 282 4.94 15.06 0.22
CA LEU A 282 5.52 13.94 0.99
C LEU A 282 7.03 13.77 0.81
N LEU A 283 7.60 14.19 -0.32
CA LEU A 283 9.03 14.05 -0.66
C LEU A 283 9.83 15.36 -0.55
N PHE A 284 9.26 16.43 0.03
CA PHE A 284 9.93 17.74 0.16
C PHE A 284 10.92 17.80 1.34
N GLY A 285 10.88 16.81 2.23
CA GLY A 285 11.84 16.69 3.32
C GLY A 285 11.34 15.76 4.41
N ARG A 286 12.27 15.22 5.21
CA ARG A 286 11.95 14.27 6.31
C ARG A 286 10.91 14.80 7.28
N ARG A 287 11.00 16.08 7.68
CA ARG A 287 10.07 16.69 8.64
C ARG A 287 8.67 16.83 8.05
N VAL A 288 8.56 17.32 6.82
CA VAL A 288 7.28 17.47 6.10
C VAL A 288 6.63 16.11 5.89
N SER A 289 7.40 15.14 5.41
CA SER A 289 6.93 13.76 5.21
C SER A 289 6.38 13.15 6.49
N SER A 290 7.14 13.24 7.59
CA SER A 290 6.71 12.71 8.88
C SER A 290 5.47 13.41 9.43
N LEU A 291 5.40 14.73 9.29
CA LEU A 291 4.24 15.51 9.73
C LEU A 291 2.98 15.12 8.96
N LEU A 292 3.07 14.96 7.63
CA LEU A 292 1.96 14.51 6.81
C LEU A 292 1.52 13.08 7.16
N LEU A 293 2.46 12.15 7.37
CA LEU A 293 2.13 10.79 7.80
C LEU A 293 1.44 10.76 9.18
N VAL A 294 1.87 11.60 10.13
CA VAL A 294 1.18 11.78 11.41
C VAL A 294 -0.23 12.37 11.19
N ALA A 295 -0.36 13.34 10.28
CA ALA A 295 -1.65 13.93 9.95
C ALA A 295 -2.59 12.91 9.29
N PHE A 296 -2.08 11.98 8.47
CA PHE A 296 -2.87 10.87 7.93
C PHE A 296 -3.35 9.92 9.03
N ILE A 297 -2.50 9.58 9.99
CA ILE A 297 -2.91 8.79 11.16
C ILE A 297 -4.03 9.50 11.92
N ALA A 298 -3.88 10.81 12.17
CA ALA A 298 -4.90 11.61 12.84
C ALA A 298 -6.22 11.63 12.04
N LEU A 299 -6.16 11.75 10.71
CA LEU A 299 -7.31 11.68 9.81
C LEU A 299 -8.02 10.32 9.94
N HIS A 300 -7.29 9.20 9.94
CA HIS A 300 -7.88 7.86 10.09
C HIS A 300 -8.53 7.64 11.45
N LEU A 301 -7.91 8.15 12.52
CA LEU A 301 -8.49 8.08 13.87
C LEU A 301 -9.76 8.93 13.97
N MET A 302 -9.78 10.09 13.32
CA MET A 302 -10.96 10.96 13.23
C MET A 302 -12.10 10.28 12.46
N ILE A 303 -11.81 9.65 11.32
CA ILE A 303 -12.80 8.86 10.57
C ILE A 303 -13.33 7.70 11.41
N PHE A 304 -12.46 6.99 12.14
CA PHE A 304 -12.88 5.92 13.03
C PHE A 304 -13.81 6.42 14.13
N LEU A 305 -13.47 7.55 14.76
CA LEU A 305 -14.27 8.15 15.82
C LEU A 305 -15.68 8.51 15.33
N THR A 306 -15.81 9.09 14.13
CA THR A 306 -17.10 9.56 13.62
C THR A 306 -17.92 8.50 12.90
N SER A 307 -17.29 7.55 12.20
CA SER A 307 -18.01 6.60 11.34
C SER A 307 -17.92 5.14 11.79
N GLY A 308 -17.02 4.82 12.73
CA GLY A 308 -16.68 3.44 13.10
C GLY A 308 -15.79 2.70 12.09
N ILE A 309 -15.45 3.32 10.95
CA ILE A 309 -14.58 2.71 9.95
C ILE A 309 -13.11 2.79 10.41
N PHE A 310 -12.52 1.63 10.71
CA PHE A 310 -11.16 1.57 11.27
C PHE A 310 -10.09 1.22 10.23
N PHE A 311 -9.39 2.24 9.71
CA PHE A 311 -8.27 2.12 8.77
C PHE A 311 -6.94 1.69 9.42
N TRP A 312 -6.97 0.78 10.40
CA TRP A 312 -5.79 0.39 11.18
C TRP A 312 -4.62 -0.14 10.34
N LYS A 313 -4.90 -0.70 9.17
CA LYS A 313 -3.90 -1.20 8.23
C LYS A 313 -3.08 -0.06 7.63
N TRP A 314 -3.73 1.05 7.31
CA TRP A 314 -3.08 2.26 6.80
C TRP A 314 -2.28 2.93 7.93
N ILE A 315 -2.88 3.05 9.13
CA ILE A 315 -2.18 3.56 10.32
C ILE A 315 -0.88 2.77 10.59
N ALA A 316 -0.92 1.44 10.53
CA ALA A 316 0.26 0.60 10.74
C ALA A 316 1.36 0.85 9.69
N VAL A 317 0.98 1.05 8.42
CA VAL A 317 1.90 1.41 7.33
C VAL A 317 2.49 2.79 7.56
N ASP A 318 1.68 3.79 7.92
CA ASP A 318 2.13 5.15 8.17
C ASP A 318 3.15 5.19 9.33
N ILE A 319 2.88 4.46 10.42
CA ILE A 319 3.82 4.31 11.55
C ILE A 319 5.14 3.68 11.09
N CYS A 320 5.08 2.59 10.30
CA CYS A 320 6.28 1.96 9.75
C CYS A 320 7.06 2.91 8.84
N MET A 321 6.37 3.73 8.04
CA MET A 321 7.00 4.69 7.13
C MET A 321 7.67 5.83 7.89
N ILE A 322 7.04 6.36 8.94
CA ILE A 322 7.67 7.33 9.85
C ILE A 322 8.94 6.72 10.45
N TYR A 323 8.85 5.50 10.99
CA TYR A 323 10.00 4.79 11.56
C TYR A 323 11.14 4.64 10.53
N ILE A 324 10.83 4.25 9.29
CA ILE A 324 11.81 4.15 8.20
C ILE A 324 12.48 5.50 7.96
N ILE A 325 11.70 6.56 7.74
CA ILE A 325 12.19 7.90 7.38
C ILE A 325 13.15 8.46 8.44
N TRP A 326 12.88 8.22 9.72
CA TRP A 326 13.74 8.67 10.82
C TRP A 326 15.00 7.83 11.03
N ASN A 327 15.04 6.60 10.49
CA ASN A 327 16.17 5.68 10.60
C ASN A 327 16.95 5.51 9.28
N LEU A 328 16.68 6.35 8.27
CA LEU A 328 17.40 6.33 7.01
C LEU A 328 18.90 6.59 7.20
N LYS A 329 19.73 5.87 6.44
CA LYS A 329 21.13 6.24 6.31
C LYS A 329 21.26 7.57 5.57
N GLU A 330 22.26 8.37 5.94
CA GLU A 330 22.48 9.72 5.38
C GLU A 330 22.50 9.73 3.85
N GLN A 331 23.13 8.75 3.21
CA GLN A 331 23.16 8.65 1.74
C GLN A 331 21.75 8.44 1.16
N THR A 332 20.97 7.52 1.73
CA THR A 332 19.61 7.22 1.28
C THR A 332 18.68 8.41 1.53
N TYR A 333 18.83 9.09 2.67
CA TYR A 333 18.14 10.32 3.01
C TYR A 333 18.40 11.43 1.97
N ARG A 334 19.67 11.71 1.64
CA ARG A 334 20.06 12.74 0.67
C ARG A 334 19.52 12.47 -0.73
N THR A 335 19.50 11.21 -1.16
CA THR A 335 18.93 10.85 -2.46
C THR A 335 17.40 11.00 -2.46
N LEU A 336 16.73 10.43 -1.44
CA LEU A 336 15.27 10.38 -1.33
C LEU A 336 14.63 11.78 -1.22
N PHE A 337 15.22 12.65 -0.41
CA PHE A 337 14.73 14.02 -0.18
C PHE A 337 15.57 15.09 -0.91
N SER A 338 16.16 14.72 -2.05
CA SER A 338 16.81 15.70 -2.92
C SER A 338 15.75 16.61 -3.59
N PRO A 339 16.09 17.86 -3.95
CA PRO A 339 15.18 18.73 -4.69
C PRO A 339 14.70 18.10 -6.01
N PHE A 340 15.56 17.33 -6.67
CA PHE A 340 15.18 16.59 -7.88
C PHE A 340 14.13 15.53 -7.59
N ALA A 341 14.29 14.72 -6.53
CA ALA A 341 13.29 13.75 -6.14
C ALA A 341 11.95 14.43 -5.79
N ALA A 342 11.99 15.54 -5.05
CA ALA A 342 10.77 16.31 -4.73
C ALA A 342 10.02 16.76 -5.99
N ILE A 343 10.73 17.30 -6.99
CA ILE A 343 10.12 17.73 -8.28
C ILE A 343 9.63 16.51 -9.08
N ALA A 344 10.43 15.45 -9.16
CA ALA A 344 10.08 14.23 -9.89
C ALA A 344 8.87 13.50 -9.27
N ALA A 345 8.64 13.66 -7.96
CA ALA A 345 7.50 13.08 -7.26
C ALA A 345 6.17 13.66 -7.74
N LEU A 346 6.12 14.96 -8.06
CA LEU A 346 4.89 15.66 -8.45
C LEU A 346 4.15 14.95 -9.60
N PRO A 347 4.75 14.71 -10.78
CA PRO A 347 4.05 14.00 -11.85
C PRO A 347 3.72 12.55 -11.48
N VAL A 348 4.56 11.85 -10.72
CA VAL A 348 4.28 10.46 -10.33
C VAL A 348 3.08 10.37 -9.38
N ILE A 349 2.94 11.33 -8.47
CA ILE A 349 1.80 11.44 -7.54
C ILE A 349 0.53 11.86 -8.30
N ILE A 350 0.62 12.92 -9.11
CA ILE A 350 -0.52 13.49 -9.86
C ILE A 350 -1.09 12.47 -10.85
N TYR A 351 -0.24 11.71 -11.55
CA TYR A 351 -0.67 10.64 -12.46
C TYR A 351 -0.73 9.27 -11.78
N GLY A 352 -0.74 9.24 -10.45
CA GLY A 352 -0.64 8.02 -9.65
C GLY A 352 -1.75 7.01 -9.91
N ASN A 353 -2.96 7.43 -10.30
CA ASN A 353 -4.04 6.48 -10.64
C ASN A 353 -3.64 5.56 -11.81
N HIS A 354 -2.91 6.07 -12.81
CA HIS A 354 -2.46 5.24 -13.93
C HIS A 354 -1.43 4.18 -13.52
N TYR A 355 -0.65 4.43 -12.46
CA TYR A 355 0.47 3.59 -12.05
C TYR A 355 0.15 2.65 -10.89
N PHE A 356 -0.77 3.06 -10.01
CA PHE A 356 -1.03 2.41 -8.73
C PHE A 356 -2.49 1.99 -8.54
N ASP A 357 -3.38 2.21 -9.53
CA ASP A 357 -4.80 1.82 -9.45
C ASP A 357 -5.47 2.44 -8.22
N VAL A 358 -5.43 3.76 -8.15
CA VAL A 358 -5.93 4.52 -7.01
C VAL A 358 -7.44 4.66 -7.16
N ILE A 359 -8.21 4.26 -6.15
CA ILE A 359 -9.65 4.49 -6.15
C ILE A 359 -9.93 5.99 -6.12
N GLU A 360 -10.63 6.47 -7.14
CA GLU A 360 -11.23 7.80 -7.12
C GLU A 360 -12.51 7.76 -6.25
N LEU A 361 -12.71 8.78 -5.41
CA LEU A 361 -14.03 9.00 -4.81
C LEU A 361 -14.98 9.40 -5.95
N GLY A 362 -15.97 8.55 -6.23
CA GLY A 362 -16.98 8.73 -7.27
C GLY A 362 -18.38 8.57 -6.72
#